data_AF-A0A1E5W0Q8-F1
#
_entry.id   AF-A0A1E5W0Q8-F1
#
_cell.length_a   1.000
_cell.length_b   1.000
_cell.length_c   1.000
_cell.angle_alpha   90.00
_cell.angle_beta   90.00
_cell.angle_gamma   90.00
#
_symmetry.space_group_name_H-M   'P 1'
#
loop_
_entity.id
_entity.type
_entity.pdbx_description
1 polymer ?
#
loop_
_entity_poly.entity_id
_entity_poly.type
_entity_poly.pdbx_seq_one_letter_code
_entity_poly.pdbx_strand_id
1 'polypeptide(L)'
;MASLPIRTLDGAGGYLRWKESLLLRAHSLGVARVLFDARPAGDGDGDEAAAKKWAHDDAVCRGHILTTLSDRLLLDYAHLATAAELWHALERTYDVKVRSDWLNRFNEFYFDQSTGDVSLEQLAHAEALGAAAGLGDDDVAFVLCEKLPPLVGAAVIDHRMELVWKAARKVVSSGVDPEDLWGTMPAMADYQEGWYDDGPKPEQNTASRKRGMSGHVDRSIRRRA
;
A
#
# COMPACT_ATOMS: atom_id res chain seq x y z
N MET A 1 31.91 -13.59 16.04
CA MET A 1 30.92 -14.09 15.07
C MET A 1 30.95 -13.20 13.85
N ALA A 2 31.05 -13.75 12.64
CA ALA A 2 31.05 -12.96 11.42
C ALA A 2 29.62 -12.44 11.16
N SER A 3 29.39 -11.14 11.33
CA SER A 3 28.12 -10.53 10.93
C SER A 3 28.05 -10.49 9.40
N LEU A 4 26.93 -10.92 8.81
CA LEU A 4 26.72 -10.77 7.37
C LEU A 4 26.85 -9.29 6.96
N PRO A 5 27.50 -8.98 5.82
CA PRO A 5 27.63 -7.61 5.36
C PRO A 5 26.25 -7.03 5.08
N ILE A 6 25.94 -5.88 5.69
CA ILE A 6 24.73 -5.12 5.35
C ILE A 6 24.99 -4.48 3.99
N ARG A 7 24.09 -4.72 3.03
CA ARG A 7 24.12 -4.04 1.74
C ARG A 7 23.89 -2.54 1.94
N THR A 8 24.68 -1.70 1.29
CA THR A 8 24.50 -0.24 1.31
C THR A 8 23.09 0.15 0.86
N LEU A 9 22.45 1.07 1.59
CA LEU A 9 21.20 1.70 1.18
C LEU A 9 21.52 2.79 0.15
N ASP A 10 20.91 2.68 -1.03
CA ASP A 10 21.05 3.68 -2.10
C ASP A 10 19.70 4.02 -2.77
N GLY A 11 18.59 3.79 -2.06
CA GLY A 11 17.25 4.06 -2.56
C GLY A 11 16.24 2.96 -2.24
N ALA A 12 15.02 3.11 -2.77
CA ALA A 12 13.86 2.31 -2.39
C ALA A 12 14.04 0.80 -2.67
N GLY A 13 14.63 0.43 -3.82
CA GLY A 13 14.71 -0.98 -4.27
C GLY A 13 15.53 -1.92 -3.39
N GLY A 14 16.24 -1.43 -2.37
CA GLY A 14 16.95 -2.25 -1.38
C GLY A 14 16.53 -1.98 0.06
N TYR A 15 15.60 -1.06 0.29
CA TYR A 15 15.35 -0.50 1.60
C TYR A 15 14.77 -1.52 2.59
N LEU A 16 13.80 -2.36 2.20
CA LEU A 16 13.22 -3.34 3.12
C LEU A 16 14.28 -4.32 3.66
N ARG A 17 15.04 -4.94 2.75
CA ARG A 17 16.13 -5.85 3.11
C ARG A 17 17.22 -5.16 3.94
N TRP A 18 17.54 -3.90 3.62
CA TRP A 18 18.47 -3.10 4.40
C TRP A 18 17.93 -2.85 5.83
N LYS A 19 16.66 -2.45 5.96
CA LYS A 19 15.97 -2.14 7.22
C LYS A 19 16.03 -3.35 8.15
N GLU A 20 15.65 -4.53 7.64
CA GLU A 20 15.71 -5.80 8.39
C GLU A 20 17.14 -6.16 8.81
N SER A 21 18.10 -6.05 7.90
CA SER A 21 19.50 -6.38 8.18
C SER A 21 20.10 -5.45 9.24
N LEU A 22 19.74 -4.18 9.22
CA LEU A 22 20.20 -3.17 10.17
C LEU A 22 19.55 -3.34 11.54
N LEU A 23 18.24 -3.61 11.60
CA LEU A 23 17.56 -3.92 12.86
C LEU A 23 18.15 -5.16 13.52
N LEU A 24 18.35 -6.24 12.74
CA LEU A 24 18.99 -7.45 13.24
C LEU A 24 20.38 -7.15 13.82
N ARG A 25 21.18 -6.32 13.15
CA ARG A 25 22.48 -5.88 13.65
C ARG A 25 22.34 -5.07 14.94
N ALA A 26 21.45 -4.07 14.98
CA ALA A 26 21.23 -3.24 16.15
C ALA A 26 20.79 -4.07 17.38
N HIS A 27 19.95 -5.10 17.16
CA HIS A 27 19.56 -6.06 18.19
C HIS A 27 20.76 -6.90 18.67
N SER A 28 21.57 -7.43 17.74
CA SER A 28 22.75 -8.23 18.09
C SER A 28 23.78 -7.44 18.91
N LEU A 29 23.83 -6.12 18.73
CA LEU A 29 24.69 -5.20 19.48
C LEU A 29 24.06 -4.70 20.78
N GLY A 30 22.79 -5.00 21.04
CA GLY A 30 22.06 -4.53 22.23
C GLY A 30 21.72 -3.03 22.22
N VAL A 31 21.80 -2.36 21.06
CA VAL A 31 21.58 -0.91 20.93
C VAL A 31 20.22 -0.55 20.34
N ALA A 32 19.45 -1.51 19.81
CA ALA A 32 18.18 -1.26 19.11
C ALA A 32 17.18 -0.39 19.88
N ARG A 33 17.18 -0.47 21.22
CA ARG A 33 16.31 0.32 22.12
C ARG A 33 16.37 1.83 21.85
N VAL A 34 17.53 2.36 21.44
CA VAL A 34 17.71 3.81 21.22
C VAL A 34 16.97 4.33 19.98
N LEU A 35 16.46 3.44 19.13
CA LEU A 35 15.63 3.80 17.98
C LEU A 35 14.18 4.07 18.35
N PHE A 36 13.70 3.51 19.46
CA PHE A 36 12.27 3.45 19.79
C PHE A 36 11.94 4.02 21.16
N ASP A 37 12.82 3.84 22.14
CA ASP A 37 12.57 4.29 23.50
C ASP A 37 13.03 5.74 23.70
N ALA A 38 12.41 6.44 24.65
CA ALA A 38 12.87 7.76 25.06
C ALA A 38 14.15 7.66 25.89
N ARG A 39 14.99 8.69 25.83
CA ARG A 39 16.14 8.83 26.72
C ARG A 39 15.66 8.88 28.19
N PRO A 40 16.28 8.13 29.12
CA PRO A 40 15.99 8.20 30.54
C PRO A 40 16.08 9.65 31.04
N ALA A 41 15.08 10.10 31.80
CA ALA A 41 15.12 11.35 32.54
C ALA A 41 16.19 11.23 33.65
N GLY A 42 16.94 12.29 33.90
CA GLY A 42 18.09 12.28 34.82
C GLY A 42 17.76 12.91 36.17
N ASP A 43 17.23 12.11 37.09
CA ASP A 43 16.69 12.57 38.36
C ASP A 43 17.53 12.10 39.57
N GLY A 44 18.53 11.23 39.36
CA GLY A 44 19.38 10.67 40.41
C GLY A 44 20.80 10.26 40.01
N ASP A 45 21.61 9.82 40.99
CA ASP A 45 23.02 9.44 40.80
C ASP A 45 23.20 8.14 39.97
N GLY A 46 22.26 7.19 40.09
CA GLY A 46 22.18 6.01 39.21
C GLY A 46 21.76 6.35 37.77
N ASP A 47 21.27 7.56 37.55
CA ASP A 47 20.73 8.04 36.29
C ASP A 47 21.80 8.60 35.36
N GLU A 48 22.91 9.10 35.91
CA GLU A 48 24.03 9.58 35.09
C GLU A 48 24.71 8.42 34.33
N ALA A 49 24.85 7.26 34.99
CA ALA A 49 25.39 6.06 34.35
C ALA A 49 24.45 5.53 33.24
N ALA A 50 23.14 5.54 33.48
CA ALA A 50 22.13 5.16 32.50
C ALA A 50 22.10 6.12 31.30
N ALA A 51 22.19 7.43 31.55
CA ALA A 51 22.25 8.46 30.52
C ALA A 51 23.54 8.37 29.69
N LYS A 52 24.70 8.10 30.32
CA LYS A 52 25.98 7.86 29.62
C LYS A 52 25.91 6.62 28.73
N LYS A 53 25.34 5.52 29.25
CA LYS A 53 25.13 4.30 28.45
C LYS A 53 24.18 4.56 27.28
N TRP A 54 23.08 5.29 27.52
CA TRP A 54 22.16 5.69 26.45
C TRP A 54 22.87 6.47 25.35
N ALA A 55 23.64 7.50 25.71
CA ALA A 55 24.36 8.32 24.74
C ALA A 55 25.40 7.50 23.95
N HIS A 56 26.05 6.52 24.60
CA HIS A 56 26.95 5.59 23.92
C HIS A 56 26.19 4.70 22.92
N ASP A 57 25.11 4.05 23.36
CA ASP A 57 24.31 3.16 22.51
C ASP A 57 23.71 3.94 21.32
N ASP A 58 23.27 5.18 21.53
CA ASP A 58 22.77 6.08 20.48
C ASP A 58 23.85 6.42 19.46
N ALA A 59 25.04 6.84 19.92
CA ALA A 59 26.16 7.14 19.03
C ALA A 59 26.61 5.91 18.21
N VAL A 60 26.67 4.73 18.84
CA VAL A 60 26.99 3.46 18.17
C VAL A 60 25.94 3.11 17.14
N CYS A 61 24.65 3.16 17.52
CA CYS A 61 23.54 2.84 16.62
C CYS A 61 23.53 3.80 15.42
N ARG A 62 23.57 5.12 15.68
CA ARG A 62 23.64 6.15 14.64
C ARG A 62 24.82 5.94 13.70
N GLY A 63 26.01 5.66 14.25
CA GLY A 63 27.20 5.36 13.47
C GLY A 63 27.00 4.18 12.52
N HIS A 64 26.42 3.08 13.02
CA HIS A 64 26.10 1.92 12.18
C HIS A 64 25.13 2.26 11.06
N ILE A 65 24.07 3.04 11.33
CA ILE A 65 23.14 3.45 10.28
C ILE A 65 23.90 4.22 9.19
N LEU A 66 24.63 5.27 9.57
CA LEU A 66 25.36 6.14 8.63
C LEU A 66 26.38 5.36 7.79
N THR A 67 27.10 4.41 8.38
CA THR A 67 28.09 3.59 7.65
C THR A 67 27.48 2.68 6.58
N THR A 68 26.17 2.47 6.62
CA THR A 68 25.45 1.64 5.64
C THR A 68 24.69 2.48 4.61
N LEU A 69 24.78 3.80 4.67
CA LEU A 69 24.20 4.70 3.67
C LEU A 69 25.17 4.90 2.50
N SER A 70 24.66 5.12 1.28
CA SER A 70 25.48 5.60 0.17
C SER A 70 25.92 7.04 0.40
N ASP A 71 26.99 7.47 -0.27
CA ASP A 71 27.56 8.82 -0.09
C ASP A 71 26.52 9.93 -0.30
N ARG A 72 25.62 9.75 -1.29
CA ARG A 72 24.50 10.65 -1.53
C ARG A 72 23.61 10.78 -0.29
N LEU A 73 23.18 9.66 0.27
CA LEU A 73 22.27 9.65 1.42
C LEU A 73 22.98 10.10 2.69
N LEU A 74 24.27 9.81 2.83
CA LEU A 74 25.05 10.26 3.97
C LEU A 74 25.02 11.78 4.10
N LEU A 75 25.15 12.52 2.99
CA LEU A 75 25.06 13.99 2.97
C LEU A 75 23.69 14.48 3.45
N ASP A 76 22.62 13.81 3.03
CA ASP A 76 21.24 14.20 3.36
C ASP A 76 20.91 13.92 4.83
N TYR A 77 21.46 12.87 5.43
CA TYR A 77 21.02 12.38 6.74
C TYR A 77 22.02 12.56 7.89
N ALA A 78 23.30 12.86 7.60
CA ALA A 78 24.34 12.98 8.64
C ALA A 78 24.10 14.12 9.65
N HIS A 79 23.30 15.12 9.30
CA HIS A 79 22.99 16.25 10.18
C HIS A 79 22.03 15.88 11.34
N LEU A 80 21.34 14.74 11.27
CA LEU A 80 20.42 14.28 12.32
C LEU A 80 21.22 13.86 13.55
N ALA A 81 20.81 14.37 14.71
CA ALA A 81 21.64 14.33 15.92
C ALA A 81 21.59 12.95 16.60
N THR A 82 20.44 12.30 16.58
CA THR A 82 20.19 11.01 17.25
C THR A 82 19.97 9.87 16.27
N ALA A 83 20.16 8.63 16.73
CA ALA A 83 19.85 7.44 15.94
C ALA A 83 18.34 7.36 15.62
N ALA A 84 17.47 7.73 16.56
CA ALA A 84 16.03 7.73 16.39
C ALA A 84 15.57 8.74 15.31
N GLU A 85 16.05 9.99 15.36
CA GLU A 85 15.73 10.99 14.33
C GLU A 85 16.14 10.51 12.93
N LEU A 86 17.36 9.97 12.83
CA LEU A 86 17.90 9.39 11.61
C LEU A 86 17.03 8.24 11.10
N TRP A 87 16.71 7.28 11.96
CA TRP A 87 15.88 6.13 11.63
C TRP A 87 14.50 6.55 11.15
N HIS A 88 13.80 7.41 11.89
CA HIS A 88 12.47 7.86 11.52
C HIS A 88 12.46 8.72 10.25
N ALA A 89 13.52 9.47 9.97
CA ALA A 89 13.63 10.20 8.70
C ALA A 89 13.74 9.24 7.50
N LEU A 90 14.48 8.15 7.65
CA LEU A 90 14.58 7.09 6.64
C LEU A 90 13.23 6.35 6.49
N GLU A 91 12.57 6.01 7.59
CA GLU A 91 11.23 5.40 7.56
C GLU A 91 10.22 6.27 6.83
N ARG A 92 10.13 7.56 7.17
CA ARG A 92 9.23 8.51 6.47
C ARG A 92 9.51 8.59 4.97
N THR A 93 10.77 8.46 4.56
CA THR A 93 11.18 8.59 3.15
C THR A 93 10.86 7.33 2.34
N TYR A 94 11.08 6.15 2.94
CA TYR A 94 11.07 4.90 2.20
C TYR A 94 9.90 3.97 2.54
N ASP A 95 9.35 3.96 3.76
CA ASP A 95 8.19 3.12 4.10
C ASP A 95 6.96 3.50 3.26
N VAL A 96 6.76 4.79 2.97
CA VAL A 96 5.67 5.27 2.10
C VAL A 96 5.81 4.74 0.67
N LYS A 97 7.03 4.76 0.13
CA LYS A 97 7.32 4.25 -1.22
C LYS A 97 7.13 2.75 -1.28
N VAL A 98 7.64 2.03 -0.28
CA VAL A 98 7.45 0.58 -0.15
C VAL A 98 5.97 0.21 -0.14
N ARG A 99 5.16 0.91 0.66
CA ARG A 99 3.71 0.68 0.69
C ARG A 99 3.06 0.88 -0.67
N SER A 100 3.39 2.00 -1.34
CA SER A 100 2.86 2.29 -2.69
C SER A 100 3.28 1.23 -3.71
N ASP A 101 4.54 0.79 -3.67
CA ASP A 101 5.06 -0.23 -4.58
C ASP A 101 4.34 -1.57 -4.38
N TRP A 102 4.10 -1.97 -3.13
CA TRP A 102 3.33 -3.18 -2.82
C TRP A 102 1.86 -3.07 -3.21
N LEU A 103 1.24 -1.92 -2.96
CA LEU A 103 -0.15 -1.69 -3.35
C LEU A 103 -0.32 -1.76 -4.87
N ASN A 104 0.60 -1.18 -5.63
CA ASN A 104 0.60 -1.27 -7.09
C ASN A 104 0.76 -2.73 -7.55
N ARG A 105 1.73 -3.47 -6.99
CA ARG A 105 1.90 -4.89 -7.30
C ARG A 105 0.67 -5.73 -6.96
N PHE A 106 0.01 -5.46 -5.83
CA PHE A 106 -1.21 -6.13 -5.43
C PHE A 106 -2.37 -5.84 -6.41
N ASN A 107 -2.52 -4.58 -6.81
CA ASN A 107 -3.55 -4.19 -7.78
C ASN A 107 -3.28 -4.75 -9.18
N GLU A 108 -2.02 -4.80 -9.60
CA GLU A 108 -1.59 -5.38 -10.89
C GLU A 108 -1.58 -6.91 -10.88
N PHE A 109 -1.59 -7.55 -9.70
CA PHE A 109 -1.61 -9.00 -9.58
C PHE A 109 -2.88 -9.59 -10.20
N TYR A 110 -2.69 -10.68 -10.96
CA TYR A 110 -3.74 -11.52 -11.50
C TYR A 110 -3.34 -12.98 -11.32
N PHE A 111 -4.32 -13.86 -11.13
CA PHE A 111 -4.08 -15.29 -11.16
C PHE A 111 -3.77 -15.71 -12.59
N ASP A 112 -2.68 -16.46 -12.78
CA ASP A 112 -2.34 -17.01 -14.08
C ASP A 112 -3.40 -18.02 -14.49
N GLN A 113 -4.24 -17.67 -15.46
CA GLN A 113 -5.30 -18.55 -15.93
C GLN A 113 -4.74 -19.70 -16.79
N SER A 114 -3.50 -19.59 -17.26
CA SER A 114 -2.87 -20.63 -18.10
C SER A 114 -2.41 -21.84 -17.32
N THR A 115 -2.21 -21.72 -15.99
CA THR A 115 -2.01 -22.89 -15.12
C THR A 115 -3.30 -23.66 -14.90
N GLY A 116 -4.44 -22.99 -15.12
CA GLY A 116 -5.76 -23.57 -15.10
C GLY A 116 -6.40 -23.68 -13.72
N ASP A 117 -5.64 -23.71 -12.63
CA ASP A 117 -6.16 -23.83 -11.27
C ASP A 117 -5.90 -22.60 -10.40
N VAL A 118 -6.66 -22.48 -9.30
CA VAL A 118 -6.30 -21.56 -8.21
C VAL A 118 -5.13 -22.18 -7.45
N SER A 119 -3.90 -21.81 -7.80
CA SER A 119 -2.75 -22.26 -7.02
C SER A 119 -2.76 -21.60 -5.64
N LEU A 120 -2.59 -22.42 -4.60
CA LEU A 120 -2.51 -21.94 -3.22
C LEU A 120 -1.29 -21.03 -3.04
N GLU A 121 -0.24 -21.24 -3.84
CA GLU A 121 0.95 -20.41 -3.90
C GLU A 121 0.66 -19.01 -4.45
N GLN A 122 -0.13 -18.88 -5.52
CA GLN A 122 -0.56 -17.57 -6.03
C GLN A 122 -1.46 -16.86 -5.03
N LEU A 123 -2.36 -17.59 -4.36
CA LEU A 123 -3.21 -17.02 -3.33
C LEU A 123 -2.38 -16.50 -2.15
N ALA A 124 -1.41 -17.30 -1.67
CA ALA A 124 -0.45 -16.87 -0.64
C ALA A 124 0.37 -15.66 -1.09
N HIS A 125 0.80 -15.64 -2.35
CA HIS A 125 1.56 -14.50 -2.89
C HIS A 125 0.71 -13.23 -2.91
N ALA A 126 -0.54 -13.33 -3.37
CA ALA A 126 -1.45 -12.20 -3.44
C ALA A 126 -1.82 -11.66 -2.05
N GLU A 127 -2.08 -12.55 -1.10
CA GLU A 127 -2.28 -12.20 0.32
C GLU A 127 -1.05 -11.48 0.89
N ALA A 128 0.15 -12.01 0.62
CA ALA A 128 1.40 -11.40 1.07
C ALA A 128 1.62 -10.00 0.46
N LEU A 129 1.24 -9.79 -0.80
CA LEU A 129 1.28 -8.46 -1.44
C LEU A 129 0.32 -7.48 -0.75
N GLY A 130 -0.90 -7.92 -0.43
CA GLY A 130 -1.89 -7.11 0.29
C GLY A 130 -1.44 -6.74 1.70
N ALA A 131 -0.92 -7.72 2.45
CA ALA A 131 -0.34 -7.50 3.77
C ALA A 131 0.87 -6.54 3.72
N ALA A 132 1.75 -6.69 2.74
CA ALA A 132 2.90 -5.79 2.54
C ALA A 132 2.47 -4.35 2.15
N ALA A 133 1.31 -4.20 1.52
CA ALA A 133 0.68 -2.91 1.25
C ALA A 133 -0.02 -2.30 2.49
N GLY A 134 -0.07 -3.03 3.61
CA GLY A 134 -0.71 -2.57 4.85
C GLY A 134 -2.24 -2.56 4.80
N LEU A 135 -2.83 -3.37 3.93
CA LEU A 135 -4.28 -3.58 3.87
C LEU A 135 -4.71 -4.53 5.01
N GLY A 136 -5.94 -4.36 5.51
CA GLY A 136 -6.52 -5.31 6.46
C GLY A 136 -6.93 -6.61 5.75
N ASP A 137 -6.98 -7.72 6.49
CA ASP A 137 -7.33 -9.05 5.95
C ASP A 137 -8.66 -9.03 5.17
N ASP A 138 -9.66 -8.28 5.64
CA ASP A 138 -10.96 -8.15 5.00
C ASP A 138 -10.88 -7.36 3.67
N ASP A 139 -10.06 -6.30 3.62
CA ASP A 139 -9.83 -5.52 2.39
C ASP A 139 -9.10 -6.36 1.34
N VAL A 140 -8.11 -7.14 1.78
CA VAL A 140 -7.38 -8.08 0.91
C VAL A 140 -8.33 -9.13 0.37
N ALA A 141 -9.14 -9.74 1.23
CA ALA A 141 -10.12 -10.75 0.83
C ALA A 141 -11.16 -10.19 -0.15
N PHE A 142 -11.64 -8.95 0.06
CA PHE A 142 -12.55 -8.28 -0.86
C PHE A 142 -11.95 -8.17 -2.26
N VAL A 143 -10.75 -7.59 -2.40
CA VAL A 143 -10.08 -7.42 -3.70
C VAL A 143 -9.74 -8.77 -4.34
N LEU A 144 -9.34 -9.76 -3.54
CA LEU A 144 -9.05 -11.10 -4.07
C LEU A 144 -10.29 -11.81 -4.60
N CYS A 145 -11.47 -11.61 -4.01
CA CYS A 145 -12.72 -12.18 -4.51
C CYS A 145 -13.04 -11.69 -5.93
N GLU A 146 -12.70 -10.44 -6.26
CA GLU A 146 -12.86 -9.89 -7.62
C GLU A 146 -11.85 -10.46 -8.63
N LYS A 147 -10.68 -10.89 -8.14
CA LYS A 147 -9.58 -11.42 -8.97
C LYS A 147 -9.61 -12.94 -9.12
N LEU A 148 -10.29 -13.65 -8.22
CA LEU A 148 -10.44 -15.10 -8.23
C LEU A 148 -11.34 -15.58 -9.37
N PRO A 149 -11.24 -16.85 -9.77
CA PRO A 149 -12.18 -17.41 -10.75
C PRO A 149 -13.63 -17.26 -10.25
N PRO A 150 -14.60 -16.97 -11.14
CA PRO A 150 -15.98 -16.70 -10.77
C PRO A 150 -16.61 -17.73 -9.82
N LEU A 151 -16.37 -19.03 -10.06
CA LEU A 151 -16.89 -20.09 -9.19
C LEU A 151 -16.32 -20.05 -7.77
N VAL A 152 -15.09 -19.58 -7.61
CA VAL A 152 -14.39 -19.49 -6.33
C VAL A 152 -14.78 -18.21 -5.61
N GLY A 153 -14.78 -17.08 -6.32
CA GLY A 153 -15.21 -15.78 -5.79
C GLY A 153 -16.67 -15.80 -5.33
N ALA A 154 -17.58 -16.37 -6.13
CA ALA A 154 -19.01 -16.46 -5.78
C ALA A 154 -19.30 -17.37 -4.57
N ALA A 155 -18.40 -18.30 -4.25
CA ALA A 155 -18.53 -19.14 -3.06
C ALA A 155 -18.15 -18.40 -1.76
N VAL A 156 -17.51 -17.23 -1.87
CA VAL A 156 -17.13 -16.38 -0.74
C VAL A 156 -18.20 -15.30 -0.55
N ILE A 157 -19.16 -15.58 0.34
CA ILE A 157 -20.29 -14.69 0.63
C ILE A 157 -19.88 -13.54 1.56
N ASP A 158 -18.87 -13.77 2.39
CA ASP A 158 -18.34 -12.82 3.36
C ASP A 158 -16.85 -12.68 3.10
N HIS A 159 -16.38 -11.43 2.93
CA HIS A 159 -15.04 -11.10 2.43
C HIS A 159 -13.99 -11.25 3.53
N ARG A 160 -13.87 -12.47 4.05
CA ARG A 160 -12.92 -12.83 5.09
C ARG A 160 -11.89 -13.78 4.53
N MET A 161 -10.63 -13.52 4.84
CA MET A 161 -9.51 -14.25 4.24
C MET A 161 -9.58 -15.77 4.53
N GLU A 162 -10.11 -16.18 5.70
CA GLU A 162 -10.27 -17.61 5.99
C GLU A 162 -11.29 -18.31 5.07
N LEU A 163 -12.32 -17.59 4.61
CA LEU A 163 -13.32 -18.11 3.69
C LEU A 163 -12.78 -18.21 2.27
N VAL A 164 -11.98 -17.21 1.85
CA VAL A 164 -11.23 -17.25 0.58
C VAL A 164 -10.34 -18.49 0.52
N TRP A 165 -9.53 -18.70 1.56
CA TRP A 165 -8.67 -19.88 1.67
C TRP A 165 -9.45 -21.20 1.71
N LYS A 166 -10.61 -21.23 2.39
CA LYS A 166 -11.47 -22.42 2.44
C LYS A 166 -12.05 -22.75 1.07
N ALA A 167 -12.51 -21.75 0.33
CA ALA A 167 -13.03 -21.92 -1.03
C ALA A 167 -11.95 -22.43 -1.99
N ALA A 168 -10.77 -21.79 -1.99
CA ALA A 168 -9.63 -22.21 -2.81
C ALA A 168 -9.22 -23.66 -2.53
N ARG A 169 -9.03 -24.03 -1.24
CA ARG A 169 -8.71 -25.42 -0.86
C ARG A 169 -9.77 -26.41 -1.29
N LYS A 170 -11.06 -26.05 -1.19
CA LYS A 170 -12.16 -26.92 -1.63
C LYS A 170 -12.08 -27.18 -3.14
N VAL A 171 -11.82 -26.16 -3.93
CA VAL A 171 -11.70 -26.26 -5.40
C VAL A 171 -10.54 -27.17 -5.79
N VAL A 172 -9.36 -26.91 -5.23
CA VAL A 172 -8.16 -27.75 -5.43
C VAL A 172 -8.44 -29.21 -5.05
N SER A 173 -9.12 -29.44 -3.92
CA SER A 173 -9.45 -30.80 -3.45
C SER A 173 -10.55 -31.50 -4.27
N SER A 174 -11.41 -30.73 -4.94
CA SER A 174 -12.52 -31.26 -5.73
C SER A 174 -12.10 -31.67 -7.14
N GLY A 175 -10.90 -31.27 -7.59
CA GLY A 175 -10.39 -31.56 -8.92
C GLY A 175 -11.27 -30.97 -10.03
N VAL A 176 -11.89 -29.80 -9.77
CA VAL A 176 -12.69 -29.09 -10.77
C VAL A 176 -11.80 -28.76 -11.95
N ASP A 177 -12.31 -28.99 -13.16
CA ASP A 177 -11.56 -28.68 -14.37
C ASP A 177 -11.27 -27.16 -14.43
N PRO A 178 -10.02 -26.78 -14.66
CA PRO A 178 -9.63 -25.42 -14.98
C PRO A 178 -10.54 -24.60 -15.88
N GLU A 179 -11.00 -25.21 -16.98
CA GLU A 179 -11.82 -24.52 -17.98
C GLU A 179 -13.20 -24.17 -17.40
N ASP A 180 -13.71 -24.98 -16.47
CA ASP A 180 -15.00 -24.75 -15.81
C ASP A 180 -14.91 -23.64 -14.73
N LEU A 181 -13.72 -23.40 -14.15
CA LEU A 181 -13.51 -22.36 -13.14
C LEU A 181 -13.63 -20.96 -13.70
N TRP A 182 -13.16 -20.77 -14.94
CA TRP A 182 -13.12 -19.48 -15.64
C TRP A 182 -14.20 -19.37 -16.73
N GLY A 183 -14.70 -20.50 -17.25
CA GLY A 183 -15.62 -20.58 -18.36
C GLY A 183 -17.09 -20.35 -18.00
N THR A 184 -17.51 -19.09 -17.98
CA THR A 184 -18.78 -18.56 -18.52
C THR A 184 -18.76 -17.03 -18.40
N MET A 185 -17.96 -16.33 -19.22
CA MET A 185 -18.24 -14.91 -19.49
C MET A 185 -18.96 -14.81 -20.83
N PRO A 186 -20.19 -14.26 -20.90
CA PRO A 186 -20.58 -13.56 -22.12
C PRO A 186 -19.51 -12.50 -22.34
N ALA A 187 -19.03 -12.35 -23.57
CA ALA A 187 -18.17 -11.22 -23.92
C ALA A 187 -18.76 -9.95 -23.29
N MET A 188 -17.95 -9.18 -22.56
CA MET A 188 -18.27 -7.82 -22.13
C MET A 188 -18.33 -6.92 -23.38
N ALA A 189 -19.25 -7.22 -24.30
CA ALA A 189 -19.80 -6.29 -25.24
C ALA A 189 -21.00 -5.65 -24.54
N ASP A 190 -20.97 -4.33 -24.45
CA ASP A 190 -22.12 -3.46 -24.19
C ASP A 190 -22.53 -3.19 -22.73
N TYR A 191 -21.58 -3.05 -21.80
CA TYR A 191 -21.81 -2.24 -20.59
C TYR A 191 -21.35 -0.80 -20.80
N GLN A 192 -22.00 -0.13 -21.75
CA GLN A 192 -21.99 1.32 -21.80
C GLN A 192 -23.35 1.87 -22.23
N GLU A 193 -24.43 1.45 -21.57
CA GLU A 193 -25.67 2.24 -21.58
C GLU A 193 -26.54 1.84 -20.39
N GLY A 194 -26.78 2.77 -19.47
CA GLY A 194 -27.66 2.47 -18.33
C GLY A 194 -27.69 3.45 -17.17
N TRP A 195 -27.20 4.69 -17.31
CA TRP A 195 -27.48 5.75 -16.34
C TRP A 195 -27.67 7.09 -17.07
N TYR A 196 -28.84 7.26 -17.69
CA TYR A 196 -29.43 8.60 -17.87
C TYR A 196 -30.89 8.52 -17.44
N ASP A 197 -31.20 9.33 -16.44
CA ASP A 197 -32.53 9.62 -15.89
C ASP A 197 -33.57 9.86 -17.00
N ASP A 198 -34.61 9.04 -17.02
CA ASP A 198 -35.79 9.23 -17.86
C ASP A 198 -36.69 10.30 -17.20
N GLY A 199 -36.28 11.57 -17.31
CA GLY A 199 -37.10 12.71 -16.95
C GLY A 199 -38.28 12.87 -17.92
N PRO A 200 -39.46 13.33 -17.48
CA PRO A 200 -40.65 13.32 -18.32
C PRO A 200 -40.53 14.29 -19.51
N LYS A 201 -40.80 13.77 -20.70
CA LYS A 201 -40.84 14.51 -21.98
C LYS A 201 -41.81 15.71 -21.92
N PRO A 202 -41.40 16.90 -22.38
CA PRO A 202 -42.34 17.97 -22.64
C PRO A 202 -43.09 17.73 -23.97
N GLU A 203 -44.41 17.89 -23.89
CA GLU A 203 -45.37 17.85 -25.00
C GLU A 203 -44.98 18.81 -26.13
N GLN A 204 -44.94 18.29 -27.35
CA GLN A 204 -44.83 19.09 -28.56
C GLN A 204 -46.19 19.73 -28.87
N ASN A 205 -46.35 21.00 -28.51
CA ASN A 205 -47.47 21.81 -28.97
C ASN A 205 -47.07 22.55 -30.25
N THR A 206 -47.52 22.03 -31.40
CA THR A 206 -47.49 22.76 -32.67
C THR A 206 -48.69 23.70 -32.76
N ALA A 207 -48.49 25.01 -32.64
CA ALA A 207 -49.42 25.99 -33.16
C ALA A 207 -48.71 27.30 -33.55
N SER A 208 -48.82 27.60 -34.84
CA SER A 208 -48.35 28.77 -35.56
C SER A 208 -49.15 30.03 -35.19
N ARG A 209 -48.48 31.18 -34.93
CA ARG A 209 -48.61 32.45 -35.68
C ARG A 209 -48.14 33.71 -34.93
N LYS A 210 -47.35 34.51 -35.69
CA LYS A 210 -47.32 35.99 -35.81
C LYS A 210 -46.57 36.86 -34.77
N ARG A 211 -45.44 37.40 -35.25
CA ARG A 211 -45.21 38.84 -35.59
C ARG A 211 -45.41 39.89 -34.47
N GLY A 212 -44.32 40.56 -34.05
CA GLY A 212 -44.42 41.89 -33.43
C GLY A 212 -43.23 42.37 -32.56
N MET A 213 -42.26 43.01 -33.22
CA MET A 213 -41.34 44.10 -32.82
C MET A 213 -41.03 44.51 -31.35
N SER A 214 -39.72 44.75 -31.18
CA SER A 214 -39.02 45.87 -30.48
C SER A 214 -39.07 46.02 -28.97
N GLY A 215 -37.87 46.17 -28.38
CA GLY A 215 -37.68 46.66 -27.00
C GLY A 215 -36.22 46.61 -26.57
N HIS A 216 -35.45 47.60 -27.03
CA HIS A 216 -34.08 47.90 -26.61
C HIS A 216 -34.07 48.47 -25.19
N VAL A 217 -33.25 47.95 -24.25
CA VAL A 217 -32.55 48.75 -23.22
C VAL A 217 -31.26 48.04 -22.81
N ASP A 218 -30.16 48.73 -23.11
CA ASP A 218 -28.81 48.48 -22.61
C ASP A 218 -28.63 49.23 -21.29
N ARG A 219 -28.05 48.60 -20.25
CA ARG A 219 -27.48 49.31 -19.09
C ARG A 219 -26.46 48.45 -18.35
N SER A 220 -25.21 48.77 -18.65
CA SER A 220 -24.00 48.73 -17.81
C SER A 220 -24.22 48.62 -16.29
N ILE A 221 -23.30 47.94 -15.58
CA ILE A 221 -22.48 48.53 -14.49
C ILE A 221 -21.26 47.64 -14.16
N ARG A 222 -20.10 48.25 -14.39
CA ARG A 222 -18.76 48.20 -13.79
C ARG A 222 -18.43 47.13 -12.73
N ARG A 223 -17.34 46.39 -13.01
CA ARG A 223 -16.48 45.72 -12.03
C ARG A 223 -15.71 46.76 -11.19
N ARG A 224 -15.66 46.56 -9.88
CA ARG A 224 -14.65 47.13 -8.98
C ARG A 224 -13.59 46.05 -8.71
N ALA A 225 -12.36 46.53 -8.60
CA ALA A 225 -11.21 45.82 -8.05
C ALA A 225 -11.42 45.44 -6.58
#